data_AF-A0A853IAH6-F1
#
_entry.id   AF-A0A853IAH6-F1
#
_cell.length_a   1.000
_cell.length_b   1.000
_cell.length_c   1.000
_cell.angle_alpha   90.00
_cell.angle_beta   90.00
_cell.angle_gamma   90.00
#
_symmetry.space_group_name_H-M   'P 1'
#
loop_
_entity.id
_entity.type
_entity.pdbx_description
1 polymer ?
#
loop_
_entity_poly.entity_id
_entity_poly.type
_entity_poly.pdbx_seq_one_letter_code
_entity_poly.pdbx_strand_id
1 'polypeptide(L)'
;VRDIMVFLQSHGVGTSRAVRIYKTYGDQAIQKVQENPYQLALDIHGIGFKTADQIAQNIGIAPTSLIRAQAGLRHTLQEFSSQGHCAQPIQNLLKAAESLLEIPQPILSEALAKEITEERLKPDQINEQEVVFLTPLYRAEQGVANHAQRLLQGQTPWGSIDIDAAIQWVEQKNEITLSTSQRSAVETAVNHKCCVITGGPGVGKTTTVNSILKIIKAKKASVLLCAPT
;
A
#
# COMPACT_ATOMS: atom_id res chain seq x y z
N VAL A 1 2.82 -8.91 -37.44
CA VAL A 1 1.55 -8.47 -36.79
C VAL A 1 0.42 -9.49 -36.89
N ARG A 2 0.00 -9.94 -38.09
CA ARG A 2 -1.13 -10.89 -38.25
C ARG A 2 -0.93 -12.19 -37.46
N ASP A 3 0.25 -12.78 -37.52
CA ASP A 3 0.56 -14.05 -36.84
C ASP A 3 0.51 -13.94 -35.31
N ILE A 4 0.90 -12.77 -34.77
CA ILE A 4 0.82 -12.47 -33.33
C ILE A 4 -0.65 -12.39 -32.88
N MET A 5 -1.50 -11.73 -33.67
CA MET A 5 -2.92 -11.63 -33.36
C MET A 5 -3.60 -13.00 -33.41
N VAL A 6 -3.26 -13.81 -34.43
CA VAL A 6 -3.75 -15.18 -34.55
C VAL A 6 -3.29 -16.03 -33.36
N PHE A 7 -2.02 -15.96 -32.99
CA PHE A 7 -1.48 -16.68 -31.82
C PHE A 7 -2.18 -16.29 -30.52
N LEU A 8 -2.35 -14.99 -30.24
CA LEU A 8 -2.98 -14.55 -29.00
C LEU A 8 -4.45 -14.98 -28.96
N GLN A 9 -5.18 -14.84 -30.07
CA GLN A 9 -6.58 -15.25 -30.17
C GLN A 9 -6.76 -16.77 -30.06
N SER A 10 -5.87 -17.57 -30.67
CA SER A 10 -5.94 -19.03 -30.58
C SER A 10 -5.72 -19.54 -29.15
N HIS A 11 -5.06 -18.75 -28.30
CA HIS A 11 -4.83 -19.06 -26.88
C HIS A 11 -5.81 -18.32 -25.95
N GLY A 12 -6.97 -17.90 -26.46
CA GLY A 12 -8.07 -17.36 -25.65
C GLY A 12 -7.95 -15.88 -25.28
N VAL A 13 -7.03 -15.14 -25.91
CA VAL A 13 -6.93 -13.69 -25.71
C VAL A 13 -7.92 -12.97 -26.62
N GLY A 14 -8.91 -12.32 -26.03
CA GLY A 14 -9.84 -11.47 -26.77
C GLY A 14 -9.14 -10.31 -27.50
N THR A 15 -9.72 -9.86 -28.61
CA THR A 15 -9.11 -8.88 -29.54
C THR A 15 -8.61 -7.61 -28.85
N SER A 16 -9.37 -7.06 -27.91
CA SER A 16 -8.97 -5.85 -27.17
C SER A 16 -7.70 -6.04 -26.33
N ARG A 17 -7.56 -7.22 -25.70
CA ARG A 17 -6.38 -7.60 -24.92
C ARG A 17 -5.20 -7.89 -25.86
N ALA A 18 -5.42 -8.61 -26.95
CA ALA A 18 -4.37 -8.91 -27.93
C ALA A 18 -3.72 -7.64 -28.50
N VAL A 19 -4.54 -6.62 -28.80
CA VAL A 19 -4.04 -5.30 -29.22
C VAL A 19 -3.17 -4.64 -28.14
N ARG A 20 -3.55 -4.73 -26.86
CA ARG A 20 -2.74 -4.18 -25.76
C ARG A 20 -1.41 -4.92 -25.62
N ILE A 21 -1.42 -6.25 -25.66
CA ILE A 21 -0.20 -7.08 -25.62
C ILE A 21 0.76 -6.69 -26.74
N TYR A 22 0.24 -6.58 -27.96
CA TYR A 22 1.06 -6.16 -29.11
C TYR A 22 1.59 -4.74 -28.95
N LYS A 23 0.78 -3.80 -28.44
CA LYS A 23 1.25 -2.43 -28.18
C LYS A 23 2.38 -2.37 -27.14
N THR A 24 2.38 -3.26 -26.15
CA THR A 24 3.40 -3.29 -25.09
C THR A 24 4.68 -3.99 -25.54
N TYR A 25 4.60 -5.13 -26.22
CA TYR A 25 5.77 -5.96 -26.54
C TYR A 25 6.17 -5.99 -28.01
N GLY A 26 5.35 -5.42 -28.90
CA GLY A 26 5.60 -5.43 -30.35
C GLY A 26 5.77 -6.84 -30.88
N ASP A 27 6.85 -7.05 -31.66
CA ASP A 27 7.13 -8.32 -32.30
C ASP A 27 7.62 -9.41 -31.32
N GLN A 28 8.01 -9.03 -30.10
CA GLN A 28 8.40 -9.97 -29.04
C GLN A 28 7.21 -10.55 -28.27
N ALA A 29 5.97 -10.16 -28.60
CA ALA A 29 4.78 -10.56 -27.86
C ALA A 29 4.65 -12.08 -27.70
N ILE A 30 4.85 -12.85 -28.77
CA ILE A 30 4.74 -14.32 -28.72
C ILE A 30 5.81 -14.89 -27.78
N GLN A 31 7.06 -14.49 -27.97
CA GLN A 31 8.19 -14.96 -27.17
C GLN A 31 7.97 -14.69 -25.67
N LYS A 32 7.60 -13.44 -25.32
CA LYS A 32 7.34 -13.05 -23.93
C LYS A 32 6.21 -13.86 -23.30
N VAL A 33 5.13 -14.11 -24.04
CA VAL A 33 4.00 -14.91 -23.56
C VAL A 33 4.39 -16.37 -23.38
N GLN A 34 5.22 -16.92 -24.26
CA GLN A 34 5.71 -18.31 -24.13
C GLN A 34 6.71 -18.48 -22.98
N GLU A 35 7.58 -17.49 -22.75
CA GLU A 35 8.56 -17.50 -21.66
C GLU A 35 7.88 -17.36 -20.29
N ASN A 36 6.99 -16.39 -20.12
CA ASN A 36 6.27 -16.16 -18.88
C ASN A 36 4.94 -15.43 -19.12
N PRO A 37 3.82 -16.16 -19.29
CA PRO A 37 2.50 -15.55 -19.53
C PRO A 37 2.02 -14.72 -18.35
N TYR A 38 2.50 -14.97 -17.13
CA TYR A 38 2.13 -14.21 -15.93
C TYR A 38 2.71 -12.80 -15.90
N GLN A 39 3.72 -12.50 -16.73
CA GLN A 39 4.23 -11.14 -16.89
C GLN A 39 3.15 -10.20 -17.46
N LEU A 40 2.20 -10.72 -18.24
CA LEU A 40 1.07 -9.95 -18.75
C LEU A 40 0.25 -9.29 -17.64
N ALA A 41 0.13 -9.95 -16.48
CA ALA A 41 -0.63 -9.42 -15.36
C ALA A 41 0.08 -8.25 -14.64
N LEU A 42 1.39 -8.11 -14.85
CA LEU A 42 2.19 -7.02 -14.29
C LEU A 42 2.28 -5.84 -15.28
N ASP A 43 2.48 -6.15 -16.56
CA ASP A 43 2.85 -5.14 -17.56
C ASP A 43 1.64 -4.52 -18.27
N ILE A 44 0.46 -5.14 -18.20
CA ILE A 44 -0.69 -4.76 -19.02
C ILE A 44 -1.95 -4.54 -18.19
N HIS A 45 -2.34 -3.27 -18.09
CA HIS A 45 -3.57 -2.88 -17.43
C HIS A 45 -4.81 -3.58 -18.02
N GLY A 46 -5.61 -4.19 -17.14
CA GLY A 46 -6.82 -4.95 -17.50
C GLY A 46 -6.57 -6.41 -17.86
N ILE A 47 -5.33 -6.90 -17.75
CA ILE A 47 -5.02 -8.33 -17.69
C ILE A 47 -4.65 -8.64 -16.24
N GLY A 48 -5.48 -9.43 -15.56
CA GLY A 48 -5.19 -9.91 -14.20
C GLY A 48 -4.69 -11.35 -14.19
N PHE A 49 -4.30 -11.84 -13.01
CA PHE A 49 -3.80 -13.20 -12.81
C PHE A 49 -4.67 -14.26 -13.49
N LYS A 50 -5.99 -14.25 -13.26
CA LYS A 50 -6.93 -15.24 -13.85
C LYS A 50 -6.86 -15.31 -15.38
N THR A 51 -6.71 -14.16 -16.04
CA THR A 51 -6.57 -14.13 -17.50
C THR A 51 -5.21 -14.67 -17.95
N ALA A 52 -4.14 -14.28 -17.24
CA ALA A 52 -2.81 -14.81 -17.52
C ALA A 52 -2.72 -16.32 -17.28
N ASP A 53 -3.38 -16.83 -16.24
CA ASP A 53 -3.45 -18.26 -15.90
C ASP A 53 -4.19 -19.06 -16.99
N GLN A 54 -5.29 -18.52 -17.52
CA GLN A 54 -5.99 -19.15 -18.65
C GLN A 54 -5.10 -19.23 -19.91
N ILE A 55 -4.36 -18.16 -20.21
CA ILE A 55 -3.42 -18.13 -21.34
C ILE A 55 -2.31 -19.16 -21.11
N ALA A 56 -1.76 -19.20 -19.89
CA ALA A 56 -0.70 -20.13 -19.50
C ALA A 56 -1.11 -21.59 -19.69
N GLN A 57 -2.33 -21.95 -19.27
CA GLN A 57 -2.88 -23.29 -19.47
C GLN A 57 -3.04 -23.61 -20.97
N ASN A 58 -3.55 -22.66 -21.77
CA ASN A 58 -3.75 -22.86 -23.20
C ASN A 58 -2.43 -23.06 -23.97
N ILE A 59 -1.33 -22.43 -23.53
CA ILE A 59 0.01 -22.63 -24.13
C ILE A 59 0.76 -23.83 -23.54
N GLY A 60 0.14 -24.60 -22.63
CA GLY A 60 0.68 -25.86 -22.09
C GLY A 60 1.55 -25.73 -20.84
N ILE A 61 1.48 -24.62 -20.10
CA ILE A 61 2.16 -24.51 -18.80
C ILE A 61 1.54 -25.48 -17.79
N ALA A 62 2.37 -26.30 -17.15
CA ALA A 62 1.92 -27.27 -16.16
C ALA A 62 1.19 -26.59 -14.98
N PRO A 63 0.09 -27.16 -14.47
CA PRO A 63 -0.66 -26.61 -13.33
C PRO A 63 0.18 -26.43 -12.06
N THR A 64 1.20 -27.27 -11.88
CA THR A 64 2.14 -27.23 -10.74
C THR A 64 3.47 -26.55 -11.07
N SER A 65 3.54 -25.83 -12.20
CA SER A 65 4.78 -25.13 -12.59
C SER A 65 5.15 -24.04 -11.58
N LEU A 66 6.46 -23.87 -11.37
CA LEU A 66 6.98 -22.88 -10.44
C LEU A 66 6.59 -21.44 -10.84
N ILE A 67 6.56 -21.14 -12.14
CA ILE A 67 6.14 -19.81 -12.63
C ILE A 67 4.67 -19.49 -12.31
N ARG A 68 3.79 -20.50 -12.32
CA ARG A 68 2.38 -20.37 -11.91
C ARG A 68 2.28 -20.19 -10.41
N ALA A 69 3.01 -20.98 -9.64
CA ALA A 69 3.05 -20.88 -8.18
C ALA A 69 3.53 -19.48 -7.72
N GLN A 70 4.61 -18.96 -8.30
CA GLN A 70 5.13 -17.61 -8.04
C GLN A 70 4.08 -16.53 -8.34
N ALA A 71 3.46 -16.59 -9.52
CA ALA A 71 2.43 -15.62 -9.91
C ALA A 71 1.17 -15.71 -9.04
N GLY A 72 0.76 -16.92 -8.70
CA GLY A 72 -0.39 -17.17 -7.84
C GLY A 72 -0.17 -16.67 -6.42
N LEU A 73 1.00 -16.89 -5.82
CA LEU A 73 1.34 -16.34 -4.49
C LEU A 73 1.26 -14.82 -4.46
N ARG A 74 1.83 -14.13 -5.47
CA ARG A 74 1.71 -12.67 -5.57
C ARG A 74 0.25 -12.24 -5.69
N HIS A 75 -0.54 -12.92 -6.53
CA HIS A 75 -1.95 -12.61 -6.69
C HIS A 75 -2.72 -12.81 -5.37
N THR A 76 -2.52 -13.93 -4.68
CA THR A 76 -3.16 -14.20 -3.38
C THR A 76 -2.79 -13.12 -2.36
N LEU A 77 -1.53 -12.69 -2.30
CA LEU A 77 -1.11 -11.62 -1.40
C LEU A 77 -1.70 -10.25 -1.79
N GLN A 78 -1.85 -9.97 -3.09
CA GLN A 78 -2.53 -8.76 -3.59
C GLN A 78 -4.03 -8.76 -3.24
N GLU A 79 -4.70 -9.91 -3.25
CA GLU A 79 -6.09 -10.03 -2.81
C GLU A 79 -6.22 -9.72 -1.31
N PHE A 80 -5.32 -10.23 -0.46
CA PHE A 80 -5.26 -9.82 0.95
C PHE A 80 -5.01 -8.32 1.11
N SER A 81 -4.14 -7.74 0.28
CA SER A 81 -3.87 -6.31 0.32
C SER A 81 -5.10 -5.47 -0.05
N SER A 82 -5.90 -5.94 -1.01
CA SER A 82 -7.16 -5.29 -1.40
C SER A 82 -8.20 -5.31 -0.27
N GLN A 83 -8.03 -6.18 0.73
CA GLN A 83 -8.85 -6.24 1.95
C GLN A 83 -8.26 -5.41 3.11
N GLY A 84 -7.17 -4.67 2.87
CA GLY A 84 -6.53 -3.79 3.84
C GLY A 84 -5.34 -4.39 4.58
N HIS A 85 -4.91 -5.61 4.25
CA HIS A 85 -3.72 -6.20 4.87
C HIS A 85 -2.42 -5.67 4.25
N CYS A 86 -1.42 -5.31 5.07
CA CYS A 86 -0.09 -4.95 4.57
C CYS A 86 0.81 -6.18 4.41
N ALA A 87 0.67 -7.14 5.32
CA ALA A 87 1.39 -8.41 5.36
C ALA A 87 0.43 -9.57 5.57
N GLN A 88 0.91 -10.79 5.35
CA GLN A 88 0.25 -12.00 5.83
C GLN A 88 1.23 -12.97 6.47
N PRO A 89 0.80 -13.71 7.52
CA PRO A 89 1.51 -14.89 7.96
C PRO A 89 1.75 -15.86 6.81
N ILE A 90 2.98 -16.37 6.70
CA ILE A 90 3.39 -17.25 5.59
C ILE A 90 2.43 -18.44 5.45
N GLN A 91 2.06 -19.07 6.56
CA GLN A 91 1.16 -20.22 6.57
C GLN A 91 -0.25 -19.89 6.05
N ASN A 92 -0.75 -18.66 6.28
CA ASN A 92 -2.05 -18.24 5.77
C ASN A 92 -1.98 -18.01 4.25
N LEU A 93 -0.90 -17.40 3.77
CA LEU A 93 -0.66 -17.22 2.34
C LEU A 93 -0.57 -18.57 1.62
N LEU A 94 0.22 -19.52 2.16
CA LEU A 94 0.40 -20.84 1.55
C LEU A 94 -0.93 -21.61 1.47
N LYS A 95 -1.72 -21.62 2.55
CA LYS A 95 -3.05 -22.28 2.55
C LYS A 95 -4.02 -21.66 1.56
N ALA A 96 -4.07 -20.32 1.50
CA ALA A 96 -4.93 -19.62 0.55
C ALA A 96 -4.50 -19.86 -0.90
N ALA A 97 -3.19 -19.88 -1.16
CA ALA A 97 -2.65 -20.17 -2.48
C ALA A 97 -2.86 -21.63 -2.89
N GLU A 98 -2.70 -22.59 -1.98
CA GLU A 98 -3.01 -24.00 -2.20
C GLU A 98 -4.47 -24.19 -2.58
N SER A 99 -5.40 -23.57 -1.84
CA SER A 99 -6.82 -23.64 -2.15
C SER A 99 -7.19 -22.97 -3.48
N LEU A 100 -6.50 -21.90 -3.88
CA LEU A 100 -6.79 -21.16 -5.11
C LEU A 100 -6.21 -21.84 -6.35
N LEU A 101 -5.00 -22.37 -6.22
CA LEU A 101 -4.19 -22.85 -7.35
C LEU A 101 -4.22 -24.37 -7.49
N GLU A 102 -4.63 -25.08 -6.43
CA GLU A 102 -4.54 -26.54 -6.31
C GLU A 102 -3.09 -27.05 -6.48
N ILE A 103 -2.12 -26.26 -5.99
CA ILE A 103 -0.69 -26.58 -6.01
C ILE A 103 -0.27 -27.04 -4.61
N PRO A 104 0.40 -28.19 -4.46
CA PRO A 104 0.89 -28.67 -3.17
C PRO A 104 1.82 -27.67 -2.47
N GLN A 105 1.70 -27.56 -1.14
CA GLN A 105 2.53 -26.65 -0.34
C GLN A 105 4.05 -26.75 -0.55
N PRO A 106 4.67 -27.93 -0.77
CA PRO A 106 6.11 -27.97 -1.04
C PRO A 106 6.54 -27.11 -2.23
N ILE A 107 5.75 -27.10 -3.31
CA ILE A 107 6.02 -26.29 -4.51
C ILE A 107 5.75 -24.81 -4.23
N LEU A 108 4.71 -24.49 -3.45
CA LEU A 108 4.42 -23.12 -3.04
C LEU A 108 5.51 -22.55 -2.13
N SER A 109 6.07 -23.35 -1.22
CA SER A 109 7.18 -22.96 -0.36
C SER A 109 8.45 -22.68 -1.18
N GLU A 110 8.75 -23.52 -2.19
CA GLU A 110 9.83 -23.27 -3.13
C GLU A 110 9.60 -21.97 -3.93
N ALA A 111 8.38 -21.77 -4.42
CA ALA A 111 8.00 -20.55 -5.14
C ALA A 111 8.14 -19.30 -4.26
N LEU A 112 7.72 -19.38 -2.99
CA LEU A 112 7.85 -18.29 -2.03
C LEU A 112 9.33 -17.95 -1.78
N ALA A 113 10.18 -18.96 -1.56
CA ALA A 113 11.62 -18.74 -1.38
C ALA A 113 12.25 -18.04 -2.59
N LYS A 114 11.80 -18.40 -3.81
CA LYS A 114 12.24 -17.76 -5.04
C LYS A 114 11.73 -16.32 -5.16
N GLU A 115 10.47 -16.04 -4.84
CA GLU A 115 9.91 -14.68 -4.81
C GLU A 115 10.64 -13.76 -3.83
N ILE A 116 11.08 -14.30 -2.70
CA ILE A 116 11.88 -13.59 -1.70
C ILE A 116 13.27 -13.28 -2.25
N THR A 117 13.90 -14.27 -2.89
CA THR A 117 15.23 -14.11 -3.51
C THR A 117 15.20 -13.11 -4.66
N GLU A 118 14.11 -13.07 -5.43
CA GLU A 118 13.86 -12.09 -6.50
C GLU A 118 13.39 -10.71 -5.98
N GLU A 119 13.34 -10.50 -4.66
CA GLU A 119 12.88 -9.28 -3.98
C GLU A 119 11.46 -8.82 -4.36
N ARG A 120 10.62 -9.70 -4.90
CA ARG A 120 9.21 -9.40 -5.20
C ARG A 120 8.36 -9.44 -3.94
N LEU A 121 8.72 -10.35 -3.03
CA LEU A 121 8.14 -10.49 -1.71
C LEU A 121 9.20 -10.24 -0.64
N LYS A 122 8.79 -9.69 0.50
CA LYS A 122 9.70 -9.38 1.61
C LYS A 122 9.25 -10.14 2.88
N PRO A 123 10.08 -11.03 3.43
CA PRO A 123 9.79 -11.66 4.71
C PRO A 123 10.11 -10.69 5.86
N ASP A 124 9.35 -10.80 6.94
CA ASP A 124 9.60 -10.12 8.21
C ASP A 124 9.01 -10.93 9.39
N GLN A 125 9.23 -10.46 10.61
CA GLN A 125 8.67 -11.05 11.82
C GLN A 125 7.89 -10.02 12.64
N ILE A 126 6.61 -10.28 12.89
CA ILE A 126 5.74 -9.41 13.70
C ILE A 126 5.19 -10.24 14.86
N ASN A 127 5.42 -9.81 16.10
CA ASN A 127 4.99 -10.52 17.32
C ASN A 127 5.37 -12.02 17.30
N GLU A 128 6.64 -12.29 16.98
CA GLU A 128 7.22 -13.65 16.83
C GLU A 128 6.66 -14.49 15.67
N GLN A 129 5.70 -13.97 14.88
CA GLN A 129 5.12 -14.65 13.73
C GLN A 129 5.82 -14.26 12.43
N GLU A 130 6.22 -15.26 11.64
CA GLU A 130 6.76 -15.03 10.30
C GLU A 130 5.67 -14.56 9.34
N VAL A 131 5.90 -13.39 8.74
CA VAL A 131 5.01 -12.76 7.79
C VAL A 131 5.73 -12.46 6.49
N VAL A 132 4.95 -12.21 5.44
CA VAL A 132 5.46 -11.78 4.15
C VAL A 132 4.63 -10.61 3.61
N PHE A 133 5.33 -9.68 2.97
CA PHE A 133 4.80 -8.48 2.37
C PHE A 133 5.00 -8.51 0.85
N LEU A 134 4.13 -7.79 0.14
CA LEU A 134 4.54 -7.24 -1.16
C LEU A 134 5.66 -6.23 -0.92
N THR A 135 6.80 -6.37 -1.60
CA THR A 135 7.95 -5.47 -1.41
C THR A 135 7.60 -3.97 -1.47
N PRO A 136 6.71 -3.49 -2.38
CA PRO A 136 6.28 -2.10 -2.38
C PRO A 136 5.57 -1.66 -1.09
N LEU A 137 4.75 -2.52 -0.49
CA LEU A 137 4.05 -2.22 0.77
C LEU A 137 5.02 -2.20 1.95
N TYR A 138 5.96 -3.14 1.99
CA TYR A 138 7.02 -3.14 3.00
C TYR A 138 7.81 -1.83 2.98
N ARG A 139 8.24 -1.40 1.79
CA ARG A 139 8.97 -0.13 1.62
C ARG A 139 8.12 1.07 2.02
N ALA A 140 6.82 1.05 1.70
CA ALA A 140 5.90 2.10 2.12
C ALA A 140 5.76 2.16 3.66
N GLU A 141 5.63 1.01 4.32
CA GLU A 141 5.54 0.90 5.78
C GLU A 141 6.80 1.43 6.47
N GLN A 142 7.99 0.98 6.02
CA GLN A 142 9.27 1.53 6.50
C GLN A 142 9.38 3.04 6.25
N GLY A 143 8.92 3.51 5.09
CA GLY A 143 8.88 4.92 4.75
C GLY A 143 8.04 5.73 5.74
N VAL A 144 6.82 5.28 6.04
CA VAL A 144 5.91 5.90 7.02
C VAL A 144 6.56 5.93 8.39
N ALA A 145 7.12 4.81 8.86
CA ALA A 145 7.78 4.72 10.17
C ALA A 145 8.96 5.71 10.28
N ASN A 146 9.83 5.75 9.27
CA ASN A 146 10.97 6.66 9.22
C ASN A 146 10.53 8.13 9.20
N HIS A 147 9.46 8.45 8.48
CA HIS A 147 8.92 9.82 8.42
C HIS A 147 8.28 10.23 9.74
N ALA A 148 7.52 9.33 10.38
CA ALA A 148 6.95 9.57 11.70
C ALA A 148 8.05 9.82 12.73
N GLN A 149 9.10 8.97 12.78
CA GLN A 149 10.22 9.15 13.69
C GLN A 149 10.95 10.48 13.45
N ARG A 150 11.23 10.84 12.19
CA ARG A 150 11.83 12.12 11.83
C ARG A 150 11.00 13.32 12.27
N LEU A 151 9.67 13.23 12.20
CA LEU A 151 8.78 14.28 12.66
C LEU A 151 8.76 14.36 14.20
N LEU A 152 8.69 13.24 14.89
CA LEU A 152 8.67 13.18 16.36
C LEU A 152 9.96 13.70 17.01
N GLN A 153 11.11 13.52 16.34
CA GLN A 153 12.40 14.03 16.82
C GLN A 153 12.70 15.48 16.38
N GLY A 154 11.86 16.06 15.52
CA GLY A 154 12.09 17.38 14.95
C GLY A 154 11.56 18.52 15.82
N GLN A 155 12.21 19.68 15.73
CA GLN A 155 11.71 20.91 16.36
C GLN A 155 10.57 21.55 15.54
N THR A 156 9.71 22.30 16.23
CA THR A 156 8.63 23.06 15.61
C THR A 156 9.18 24.24 14.82
N PRO A 157 8.58 24.59 13.65
CA PRO A 157 9.12 25.63 12.78
C PRO A 157 8.81 27.06 13.24
N TRP A 158 7.96 27.23 14.25
CA TRP A 158 7.51 28.53 14.77
C TRP A 158 8.24 28.97 16.06
N GLY A 159 9.26 28.22 16.49
CA GLY A 159 10.04 28.50 17.68
C GLY A 159 9.26 28.31 18.99
N SER A 160 9.79 28.87 20.08
CA SER A 160 9.18 28.75 21.41
C SER A 160 7.90 29.59 21.53
N ILE A 161 6.88 29.01 22.15
CA ILE A 161 5.60 29.62 22.47
C ILE A 161 5.37 29.45 23.96
N ASP A 162 5.11 30.57 24.65
CA ASP A 162 4.54 30.53 26.01
C ASP A 162 3.11 30.02 25.90
N ILE A 163 2.88 28.81 26.37
CA ILE A 163 1.62 28.10 26.15
C ILE A 163 0.48 28.72 26.95
N ASP A 164 0.71 29.14 28.19
CA ASP A 164 -0.33 29.70 29.04
C ASP A 164 -0.79 31.05 28.49
N ALA A 165 0.17 31.89 28.07
CA ALA A 165 -0.13 33.15 27.41
C ALA A 165 -0.87 32.93 26.07
N ALA A 166 -0.46 31.93 25.29
CA ALA A 166 -1.09 31.61 24.00
C ALA A 166 -2.53 31.10 24.16
N ILE A 167 -2.78 30.26 25.17
CA ILE A 167 -4.13 29.75 25.48
C ILE A 167 -5.02 30.89 25.97
N GLN A 168 -4.55 31.70 26.92
CA GLN A 168 -5.33 32.84 27.41
C GLN A 168 -5.67 33.81 26.27
N TRP A 169 -4.70 34.10 25.41
CA TRP A 169 -4.90 34.94 24.23
C TRP A 169 -5.96 34.38 23.27
N VAL A 170 -5.92 33.07 22.98
CA VAL A 170 -6.86 32.47 22.03
C VAL A 170 -8.27 32.33 22.60
N GLU A 171 -8.41 32.08 23.90
CA GLU A 171 -9.70 32.06 24.61
C GLU A 171 -10.38 33.43 24.54
N GLN A 172 -9.65 34.51 24.81
CA GLN A 172 -10.14 35.88 24.66
C GLN A 172 -10.50 36.22 23.22
N LYS A 173 -9.65 35.86 22.25
CA LYS A 173 -9.87 36.13 20.81
C LYS A 173 -11.07 35.41 20.23
N ASN A 174 -11.48 34.29 20.84
CA ASN A 174 -12.57 33.45 20.38
C ASN A 174 -13.84 33.62 21.21
N GLU A 175 -13.77 34.32 22.35
CA GLU A 175 -14.86 34.40 23.33
C GLU A 175 -15.32 33.00 23.78
N ILE A 176 -14.36 32.11 24.02
CA ILE A 176 -14.58 30.72 24.48
C ILE A 176 -13.71 30.40 25.68
N THR A 177 -14.11 29.34 26.40
CA THR A 177 -13.24 28.65 27.36
C THR A 177 -12.97 27.25 26.84
N LEU A 178 -11.69 26.91 26.66
CA LEU A 178 -11.26 25.58 26.26
C LEU A 178 -11.38 24.62 27.44
N SER A 179 -11.93 23.44 27.19
CA SER A 179 -11.91 22.36 28.18
C SER A 179 -10.48 21.87 28.45
N THR A 180 -10.27 21.14 29.54
CA THR A 180 -8.95 20.57 29.89
C THR A 180 -8.36 19.73 28.75
N SER A 181 -9.18 18.91 28.08
CA SER A 181 -8.72 18.09 26.95
C SER A 181 -8.38 18.93 25.71
N GLN A 182 -9.11 20.01 25.47
CA GLN A 182 -8.81 20.94 24.38
C GLN A 182 -7.54 21.75 24.65
N ARG A 183 -7.32 22.20 25.89
CA ARG A 183 -6.07 22.87 26.32
C ARG A 183 -4.87 21.95 26.11
N SER A 184 -4.95 20.71 26.57
CA SER A 184 -3.91 19.70 26.37
C SER A 184 -3.64 19.41 24.88
N ALA A 185 -4.68 19.37 24.05
CA ALA A 185 -4.52 19.20 22.60
C ALA A 185 -3.84 20.42 21.94
N VAL A 186 -4.18 21.64 22.35
CA VAL A 186 -3.52 22.87 21.87
C VAL A 186 -2.05 22.88 22.28
N GLU A 187 -1.76 22.60 23.55
CA GLU A 187 -0.39 22.49 24.08
C GLU A 187 0.44 21.46 23.31
N THR A 188 -0.12 20.26 23.11
CA THR A 188 0.55 19.18 22.38
C THR A 188 0.88 19.62 20.95
N ALA A 189 -0.08 20.21 20.23
CA ALA A 189 0.10 20.62 18.84
C ALA A 189 1.07 21.80 18.67
N VAL A 190 1.15 22.68 19.66
CA VAL A 190 2.05 23.85 19.65
C VAL A 190 3.49 23.46 19.96
N ASN A 191 3.69 22.46 20.83
CA ASN A 191 5.01 22.04 21.30
C ASN A 191 5.62 20.88 20.50
N HIS A 192 4.82 20.13 19.74
CA HIS A 192 5.30 18.98 18.97
C HIS A 192 5.10 19.19 17.47
N LYS A 193 6.10 18.78 16.69
CA LYS A 193 6.07 18.89 15.22
C LYS A 193 5.03 17.97 14.56
N CYS A 194 4.67 16.87 15.22
CA CYS A 194 3.62 15.95 14.78
C CYS A 194 2.81 15.52 16.00
N CYS A 195 1.50 15.58 15.88
CA CYS A 195 0.56 15.12 16.89
C CYS A 195 -0.68 14.53 16.22
N VAL A 196 -1.33 13.59 16.91
CA VAL A 196 -2.64 13.07 16.50
C VAL A 196 -3.65 13.48 17.55
N ILE A 197 -4.68 14.22 17.13
CA ILE A 197 -5.78 14.64 18.00
C ILE A 197 -7.00 13.83 17.61
N THR A 198 -7.44 12.94 18.51
CA THR A 198 -8.64 12.14 18.34
C THR A 198 -9.76 12.66 19.23
N GLY A 199 -11.02 12.42 18.83
CA GLY A 199 -12.16 12.84 19.63
C GLY A 199 -13.48 12.43 18.99
N GLY A 200 -14.45 12.04 19.82
CA GLY A 200 -15.79 11.63 19.38
C GLY A 200 -16.61 12.73 18.70
N PRO A 201 -17.81 12.43 18.21
CA PRO A 201 -18.75 13.44 17.74
C PRO A 201 -19.05 14.49 18.82
N GLY A 202 -19.18 15.77 18.45
CA GLY A 202 -19.61 16.83 19.36
C GLY A 202 -18.57 17.36 20.37
N VAL A 203 -17.36 16.78 20.46
CA VAL A 203 -16.35 17.19 21.48
C VAL A 203 -15.60 18.50 21.19
N GLY A 204 -16.07 19.30 20.22
CA GLY A 204 -15.46 20.58 19.88
C GLY A 204 -14.12 20.51 19.14
N LYS A 205 -13.86 19.45 18.34
CA LYS A 205 -12.63 19.32 17.55
C LYS A 205 -12.36 20.55 16.67
N THR A 206 -13.40 21.09 16.04
CA THR A 206 -13.30 22.30 15.20
C THR A 206 -12.80 23.50 16.01
N THR A 207 -13.27 23.64 17.26
CA THR A 207 -12.81 24.68 18.19
C THR A 207 -11.33 24.51 18.51
N THR A 208 -10.89 23.29 18.82
CA THR A 208 -9.47 22.98 19.07
C THR A 208 -8.59 23.32 17.87
N VAL A 209 -8.97 22.84 16.66
CA VAL A 209 -8.22 23.10 15.43
C VAL A 209 -8.15 24.60 15.16
N ASN A 210 -9.27 25.33 15.28
CA ASN A 210 -9.28 26.79 15.09
C ASN A 210 -8.34 27.51 16.07
N SER A 211 -8.30 27.09 17.33
CA SER A 211 -7.38 27.66 18.33
C SER A 211 -5.92 27.42 17.97
N ILE A 212 -5.56 26.19 17.59
CA ILE A 212 -4.20 25.82 17.13
C ILE A 212 -3.80 26.71 15.94
N LEU A 213 -4.68 26.84 14.95
CA LEU A 213 -4.41 27.63 13.75
C LEU A 213 -4.22 29.11 14.05
N LYS A 214 -5.00 29.70 14.97
CA LYS A 214 -4.84 31.11 15.35
C LYS A 214 -3.49 31.35 16.04
N ILE A 215 -3.09 30.47 16.95
CA ILE A 215 -1.80 30.56 17.66
C ILE A 215 -0.63 30.44 16.66
N ILE A 216 -0.64 29.43 15.80
CA ILE A 216 0.43 29.20 14.82
C ILE A 216 0.52 30.35 13.80
N LYS A 217 -0.63 30.86 13.31
CA LYS A 217 -0.65 32.01 12.39
C LYS A 217 -0.13 33.30 13.03
N ALA A 218 -0.29 33.49 14.34
CA ALA A 218 0.28 34.63 15.05
C ALA A 218 1.82 34.63 15.02
N LYS A 219 2.46 33.47 14.84
CA LYS A 219 3.90 33.31 14.58
C LYS A 219 4.30 33.45 13.10
N LYS A 220 3.39 33.91 12.24
CA LYS A 220 3.58 34.10 10.79
C LYS A 220 3.91 32.81 10.03
N ALA A 221 3.57 31.65 10.58
CA ALA A 221 3.71 30.39 9.88
C ALA A 221 2.65 30.25 8.77
N SER A 222 3.06 29.67 7.64
CA SER A 222 2.14 29.31 6.56
C SER A 222 1.40 28.03 6.91
N VAL A 223 0.07 28.05 6.74
CA VAL A 223 -0.80 26.92 7.09
C VAL A 223 -1.52 26.45 5.84
N LEU A 224 -1.45 25.14 5.59
CA LEU A 224 -2.26 24.43 4.60
C LEU A 224 -3.16 23.43 5.33
N LEU A 225 -4.43 23.36 4.91
CA LEU A 225 -5.42 22.43 5.44
C LEU A 225 -5.80 21.43 4.35
N CYS A 226 -5.93 20.16 4.72
CA CYS A 226 -6.36 19.09 3.82
C CYS A 226 -7.24 18.08 4.56
N ALA A 227 -8.02 17.31 3.81
CA ALA A 227 -8.78 16.17 4.31
C ALA A 227 -8.76 15.06 3.25
N PRO A 228 -8.67 13.78 3.65
CA PRO A 228 -8.95 12.68 2.73
C PRO A 228 -10.44 12.71 2.36
N THR A 229 -10.74 12.59 1.06
CA THR A 229 -12.12 12.50 0.53
C THR A 229 -12.64 11.07 0.55
#